data_AF-A0A917BBV9-F1
#
_entry.id   AF-A0A917BBV9-F1
#
_cell.length_a   1.000
_cell.length_b   1.000
_cell.length_c   1.000
_cell.angle_alpha   90.00
_cell.angle_beta   90.00
_cell.angle_gamma   90.00
#
_symmetry.space_group_name_H-M   'P 1'
#
loop_
_entity.id
_entity.type
_entity.pdbx_description
1 polymer ?
#
loop_
_entity_poly.entity_id
_entity_poly.type
_entity_poly.pdbx_seq_one_letter_code
_entity_poly.pdbx_strand_id
1 'polypeptide(L)'
;MLPARLVTEDRGCVLRLDTGVAEVLTAAGRRRASYSGRMLTRVARDPAAAPAPGDWVRLRSWPDGRTTIEECLTPRRPEGADAVVIPLPGRRLPA
;
A
#
# COMPACT_ATOMS: atom_id res chain seq x y z
N MET A 1 -32.50 7.02 -6.43
CA MET A 1 -31.78 5.77 -6.74
C MET A 1 -30.31 6.14 -6.99
N LEU A 2 -29.43 5.99 -5.99
CA LEU A 2 -27.98 6.22 -6.21
C LEU A 2 -27.44 5.09 -7.09
N PRO A 3 -26.57 5.36 -8.09
CA PRO A 3 -25.98 4.31 -8.90
C PRO A 3 -25.25 3.33 -7.99
N ALA A 4 -25.39 2.03 -8.26
CA ALA A 4 -24.62 1.00 -7.59
C ALA A 4 -23.14 1.38 -7.69
N ARG A 5 -22.49 1.61 -6.55
CA ARG A 5 -21.07 1.95 -6.51
C ARG A 5 -20.29 0.81 -7.18
N LEU A 6 -19.73 1.09 -8.35
CA LEU A 6 -18.91 0.13 -9.08
C LEU A 6 -17.72 -0.29 -8.23
N VAL A 7 -17.33 -1.57 -8.33
CA VAL A 7 -16.07 -2.02 -7.77
C VAL A 7 -14.95 -1.38 -8.58
N THR A 8 -14.11 -0.60 -7.91
CA THR A 8 -12.95 0.04 -8.56
C THR A 8 -11.66 -0.53 -7.98
N GLU A 9 -10.67 -0.73 -8.87
CA GLU A 9 -9.31 -1.06 -8.47
C GLU A 9 -8.44 0.19 -8.57
N ASP A 10 -7.65 0.44 -7.53
CA ASP A 10 -6.73 1.58 -7.45
C ASP A 10 -5.37 1.10 -6.91
N ARG A 11 -4.36 1.95 -6.99
CA ARG A 11 -3.05 1.72 -6.39
C ARG A 11 -2.73 2.85 -5.42
N GLY A 12 -2.01 2.52 -4.35
CA GLY A 12 -1.57 3.53 -3.40
C GLY A 12 -0.38 3.09 -2.58
N CYS A 13 0.22 4.04 -1.88
CA CYS A 13 1.36 3.81 -0.99
C CYS A 13 0.89 3.84 0.47
N VAL A 14 1.26 2.82 1.24
CA VAL A 14 0.95 2.74 2.67
C VAL A 14 1.69 3.84 3.40
N LEU A 15 0.96 4.71 4.10
CA LEU A 15 1.51 5.75 4.95
C LEU A 15 1.75 5.22 6.36
N ARG A 16 0.78 4.46 6.88
CA ARG A 16 0.75 3.98 8.25
C ARG A 16 -0.10 2.72 8.35
N LEU A 17 0.23 1.90 9.35
CA LEU A 17 -0.59 0.77 9.77
C LEU A 17 -1.14 1.02 11.16
N ASP A 18 -2.40 0.69 11.31
CA ASP A 18 -3.06 0.44 12.58
C ASP A 18 -3.50 -1.04 12.61
N THR A 19 -4.04 -1.52 13.73
CA THR A 19 -4.38 -2.94 13.90
C THR A 19 -5.41 -3.41 12.85
N GLY A 20 -4.94 -4.15 11.84
CA GLY A 20 -5.76 -4.73 10.76
C GLY A 20 -6.21 -3.75 9.68
N VAL A 21 -5.74 -2.49 9.70
CA VAL A 21 -6.12 -1.44 8.76
C VAL A 21 -4.91 -0.56 8.43
N ALA A 22 -4.78 -0.16 7.17
CA ALA A 22 -3.77 0.78 6.73
C ALA A 22 -4.38 2.12 6.34
N GLU A 23 -3.60 3.17 6.51
CA GLU A 23 -3.79 4.40 5.79
C GLU A 23 -2.94 4.40 4.52
N VAL A 24 -3.60 4.64 3.38
CA VAL A 24 -2.99 4.54 2.05
C VAL A 24 -3.20 5.83 1.29
N LEU A 25 -2.12 6.38 0.73
CA LEU A 25 -2.19 7.51 -0.18
C LEU A 25 -2.43 7.02 -1.60
N THR A 26 -3.53 7.43 -2.21
CA THR A 26 -3.83 7.19 -3.64
C THR A 26 -3.87 8.50 -4.41
N ALA A 27 -4.02 8.43 -5.74
CA ALA A 27 -4.18 9.62 -6.57
C ALA A 27 -5.42 10.46 -6.18
N ALA A 28 -6.44 9.84 -5.58
CA ALA A 28 -7.64 10.51 -5.10
C ALA A 28 -7.58 10.92 -3.62
N GLY A 29 -6.39 10.87 -3.01
CA GLY A 29 -6.12 11.24 -1.63
C GLY A 29 -5.97 10.07 -0.67
N ARG A 30 -6.00 10.37 0.64
CA ARG A 30 -5.84 9.37 1.71
C ARG A 30 -7.08 8.45 1.78
N ARG A 31 -6.85 7.16 2.00
CA ARG A 31 -7.88 6.13 2.13
C ARG A 31 -7.54 5.22 3.30
N ARG A 32 -8.58 4.85 4.05
CA ARG A 32 -8.50 3.82 5.10
C ARG A 32 -8.84 2.48 4.46
N ALA A 33 -7.93 1.51 4.49
CA ALA A 33 -8.09 0.22 3.83
C ALA A 33 -7.81 -0.95 4.77
N SER A 34 -8.73 -1.90 4.91
CA SER A 34 -8.51 -3.14 5.67
C SER A 34 -7.84 -4.20 4.80
N TYR A 35 -7.38 -5.31 5.37
CA TYR A 35 -6.88 -6.42 4.56
C TYR A 35 -8.04 -7.21 3.94
N SER A 36 -7.92 -7.58 2.67
CA SER A 36 -8.85 -8.53 2.06
C SER A 36 -8.62 -9.95 2.61
N GLY A 37 -9.58 -10.84 2.42
CA GLY A 37 -9.42 -12.25 2.83
C GLY A 37 -8.22 -12.93 2.14
N ARG A 38 -7.94 -12.56 0.87
CA ARG A 38 -6.73 -13.01 0.16
C ARG A 38 -5.47 -12.49 0.83
N MET A 39 -5.46 -11.22 1.23
CA MET A 39 -4.31 -10.63 1.90
C MET A 39 -4.08 -11.25 3.28
N LEU A 40 -5.13 -11.42 4.08
CA LEU A 40 -5.06 -12.12 5.38
C LEU A 40 -4.53 -13.55 5.23
N THR A 41 -4.96 -14.27 4.18
CA THR A 41 -4.46 -15.62 3.89
C THR A 41 -2.97 -15.63 3.57
N ARG A 42 -2.47 -14.61 2.84
CA ARG A 42 -1.04 -14.47 2.56
C ARG A 42 -0.26 -14.17 3.83
N VAL A 43 -0.71 -13.22 4.64
CA VAL A 43 -0.07 -12.86 5.93
C VAL A 43 -0.07 -14.03 6.91
N ALA A 44 -1.13 -14.83 6.94
CA ALA A 44 -1.19 -16.03 7.78
C ALA A 44 -0.17 -17.10 7.38
N ARG A 45 0.17 -17.19 6.08
CA ARG A 45 1.21 -18.12 5.58
C ARG A 45 2.61 -17.57 5.74
N ASP A 46 2.76 -16.27 5.59
CA ASP A 46 4.02 -15.54 5.69
C ASP A 46 3.77 -14.18 6.35
N PRO A 47 4.05 -14.02 7.66
CA PRO A 47 3.87 -12.75 8.36
C PRO A 47 4.67 -11.60 7.75
N ALA A 48 5.81 -11.87 7.10
CA ALA A 48 6.59 -10.83 6.42
C ALA A 48 5.88 -10.26 5.20
N ALA A 49 4.84 -10.94 4.67
CA ALA A 49 4.03 -10.44 3.57
C ALA A 49 3.04 -9.33 3.98
N ALA A 50 2.86 -9.06 5.29
CA ALA A 50 2.02 -7.95 5.75
C ALA A 50 2.56 -6.62 5.19
N PRO A 51 1.73 -5.69 4.69
CA PRO A 51 2.20 -4.38 4.23
C PRO A 51 2.98 -3.64 5.32
N ALA A 52 3.86 -2.73 4.91
CA ALA A 52 4.61 -1.80 5.74
C ALA A 52 4.50 -0.37 5.18
N PRO A 53 4.74 0.68 5.98
CA PRO A 53 4.86 2.04 5.45
C PRO A 53 5.86 2.11 4.29
N GLY A 54 5.49 2.79 3.21
CA GLY A 54 6.26 2.86 1.96
C GLY A 54 5.93 1.75 0.95
N ASP A 55 5.19 0.71 1.34
CA ASP A 55 4.78 -0.32 0.40
C ASP A 55 3.66 0.17 -0.53
N TRP A 56 3.82 -0.07 -1.82
CA TRP A 56 2.77 0.08 -2.81
C TRP A 56 1.83 -1.11 -2.72
N VAL A 57 0.53 -0.82 -2.73
CA VAL A 57 -0.53 -1.81 -2.60
C VAL A 57 -1.58 -1.62 -3.68
N ARG A 58 -2.21 -2.73 -4.06
CA ARG A 58 -3.43 -2.73 -4.86
C ARG A 58 -4.64 -2.66 -3.93
N LEU A 59 -5.51 -1.71 -4.21
CA LEU A 59 -6.74 -1.47 -3.48
C LEU A 59 -7.95 -1.91 -4.29
N ARG A 60 -9.01 -2.32 -3.59
CA ARG A 60 -10.34 -2.52 -4.14
C ARG A 60 -11.37 -1.77 -3.31
N SER A 61 -12.20 -0.97 -3.97
CA SER A 61 -13.37 -0.34 -3.33
C SER A 61 -14.61 -1.18 -3.59
N TRP A 62 -15.41 -1.41 -2.55
CA TRP A 62 -16.60 -2.24 -2.59
C TRP A 62 -17.87 -1.39 -2.53
N PRO A 63 -19.02 -1.91 -3.00
CA PRO A 63 -20.28 -1.15 -3.03
C PRO A 63 -20.77 -0.72 -1.64
N ASP A 64 -20.40 -1.49 -0.61
CA ASP A 64 -20.69 -1.22 0.80
C ASP A 64 -19.80 -0.10 1.40
N GLY A 65 -18.93 0.52 0.58
CA GLY A 65 -18.04 1.60 0.97
C GLY A 65 -16.74 1.14 1.63
N ARG A 66 -16.48 -0.17 1.73
CA ARG A 66 -15.21 -0.67 2.23
C ARG A 66 -14.12 -0.54 1.15
N THR A 67 -12.89 -0.29 1.59
CA THR A 67 -11.70 -0.41 0.76
C THR A 67 -10.80 -1.48 1.35
N THR A 68 -10.32 -2.40 0.51
CA THR A 68 -9.44 -3.49 0.93
C THR A 68 -8.10 -3.44 0.21
N ILE A 69 -7.04 -3.81 0.91
CA ILE A 69 -5.75 -4.15 0.33
C ILE A 69 -5.83 -5.58 -0.18
N GLU A 70 -5.67 -5.74 -1.49
CA GLU A 70 -5.72 -7.03 -2.17
C GLU A 70 -4.34 -7.67 -2.30
N GLU A 71 -3.29 -6.85 -2.40
CA GLU A 71 -1.94 -7.28 -2.72
C GLU A 71 -0.90 -6.20 -2.42
N CYS A 72 0.23 -6.57 -1.83
CA CYS A 72 1.44 -5.76 -1.83
C CYS A 72 2.17 -5.91 -3.17
N LEU A 73 2.47 -4.77 -3.80
CA LEU A 73 3.16 -4.68 -5.09
C LEU A 73 4.65 -4.41 -4.91
N THR A 74 5.07 -3.82 -3.78
CA THR A 74 6.48 -3.64 -3.47
C THR A 74 7.16 -5.01 -3.28
N PRO A 75 8.25 -5.31 -4.01
CA PRO A 75 9.03 -6.51 -3.78
C PRO A 75 9.60 -6.50 -2.36
N ARG A 76 9.36 -7.55 -1.58
CA ARG A 76 10.03 -7.74 -0.30
C ARG A 76 11.50 -8.03 -0.57
N ARG A 77 12.36 -7.11 -0.14
CA ARG A 77 13.81 -7.34 -0.14
C ARG A 77 14.14 -8.28 1.01
N PRO A 78 15.03 -9.27 0.84
CA PRO A 78 15.51 -10.07 1.97
C PRO A 78 16.06 -9.17 3.07
N GLU A 79 15.87 -9.60 4.32
CA GLU A 79 16.37 -8.90 5.49
C GLU A 79 17.90 -8.71 5.38
N GLY A 80 18.40 -7.50 5.67
CA GLY A 80 19.82 -7.17 5.58
C GLY A 80 20.32 -6.73 4.20
N ALA A 81 19.45 -6.52 3.23
CA ALA A 81 19.88 -6.01 1.94
C ALA A 81 20.05 -4.48 1.98
N ASP A 82 21.31 -4.02 1.86
CA ASP A 82 21.73 -2.62 2.01
C ASP A 82 21.04 -1.67 1.03
N ALA A 83 20.45 -0.57 1.50
CA ALA A 83 19.83 0.43 0.63
C ALA A 83 20.79 0.86 -0.48
N VAL A 84 20.31 0.85 -1.73
CA VAL A 84 21.09 1.40 -2.84
C VAL A 84 21.15 2.91 -2.66
N VAL A 85 22.31 3.42 -2.24
CA VAL A 85 22.56 4.86 -2.17
C VAL A 85 22.75 5.36 -3.59
N ILE A 86 21.76 6.10 -4.11
CA ILE A 86 21.87 6.80 -5.38
C ILE A 86 22.43 8.20 -5.07
N PRO A 87 23.69 8.53 -5.46
CA PRO A 87 24.22 9.86 -5.27
C PRO A 87 23.40 10.84 -6.13
N LEU A 88 22.77 11.83 -5.49
CA LEU A 88 22.18 12.94 -6.21
C LEU A 88 23.31 13.74 -6.86
N PRO A 89 23.21 14.10 -8.16
CA PRO A 89 24.20 14.96 -8.77
C PRO A 89 24.32 16.24 -7.95
N GLY A 90 25.56 16.57 -7.55
CA GLY A 90 25.85 17.69 -6.66
C GLY A 90 25.27 18.98 -7.21
N ARG A 91 24.24 19.51 -6.55
CA ARG A 91 23.71 20.84 -6.82
C ARG A 91 24.80 21.84 -6.41
N ARG A 92 25.55 22.38 -7.37
CA ARG A 92 26.43 23.53 -7.11
C ARG A 92 25.54 24.69 -6.64
N LEU A 93 25.65 25.05 -5.36
CA LEU A 93 25.07 26.30 -4.88
C LEU A 93 25.91 27.46 -5.47
N PRO A 94 25.28 28.54 -5.93
CA PRO A 94 26.03 29.73 -6.35
C PRO A 94 26.81 30.29 -5.16
N ALA A 95 28.03 30.77 -5.44
CA ALA A 95 28.94 31.39 -4.49
C ALA A 95 28.40 32.71 -3.95
#